data_AF-A0A1F5DLW1-F1
#
_entry.id   AF-A0A1F5DLW1-F1
#
_cell.length_a   1.000
_cell.length_b   1.000
_cell.length_c   1.000
_cell.angle_alpha   90.00
_cell.angle_beta   90.00
_cell.angle_gamma   90.00
#
_symmetry.space_group_name_H-M   'P 1'
#
loop_
_entity.id
_entity.type
_entity.pdbx_description
1 polymer ?
#
loop_
_entity_poly.entity_id
_entity_poly.type
_entity_poly.pdbx_seq_one_letter_code
_entity_poly.pdbx_strand_id
1 'polypeptide(L)'
;MGTTIVIKDVDDEAFKNLKGEAMRSGMKVGEAASQSFRFWVQQHRLRRVRDVDRQRRAAEMMDKNRSKTAPRGDWSSVDVVRSWRETRRPS
;
A
#
# COMPACT_ATOMS: atom_id res chain seq x y z
N MET A 1 17.68 27.75 9.74
CA MET A 1 17.38 28.54 8.53
C MET A 1 16.74 27.60 7.52
N GLY A 2 15.56 27.92 6.99
CA GLY A 2 14.88 27.07 6.01
C GLY A 2 15.47 27.26 4.61
N THR A 3 15.75 26.17 3.90
CA THR A 3 16.17 26.21 2.50
C THR A 3 14.96 26.49 1.62
N THR A 4 14.99 27.61 0.87
CA THR A 4 13.96 27.91 -0.13
C THR A 4 14.23 27.11 -1.40
N ILE A 5 13.23 26.35 -1.86
CA ILE A 5 13.29 25.59 -3.10
C ILE A 5 12.42 26.29 -4.14
N VAL A 6 13.00 26.54 -5.33
CA VAL A 6 12.29 27.12 -6.47
C VAL A 6 12.17 26.04 -7.54
N ILE A 7 10.94 25.76 -7.97
CA ILE A 7 10.65 24.81 -9.04
C ILE A 7 10.32 25.63 -10.27
N LYS A 8 11.09 25.43 -11.35
CA LYS A 8 10.88 26.07 -12.65
C LYS A 8 10.16 25.11 -13.59
N ASP A 9 9.59 25.65 -14.65
CA ASP A 9 8.98 24.90 -15.75
C ASP A 9 7.86 23.94 -15.29
N VAL A 10 7.08 24.40 -14.31
CA VAL A 10 5.87 23.68 -13.87
C VAL A 10 4.80 23.87 -14.94
N ASP A 11 4.12 22.78 -15.28
CA ASP A 11 2.97 22.81 -16.18
C ASP A 11 1.89 23.79 -15.66
N ASP A 12 1.42 24.66 -16.57
CA ASP A 12 0.51 25.76 -16.23
C ASP A 12 -0.85 25.26 -15.73
N GLU A 13 -1.37 24.17 -16.30
CA GLU A 13 -2.62 23.58 -15.85
C GLU A 13 -2.47 22.92 -14.48
N ALA A 14 -1.38 22.17 -14.27
CA ALA A 14 -1.06 21.57 -12.99
C ALA A 14 -0.94 22.62 -11.88
N PHE A 15 -0.29 23.75 -12.17
CA PHE A 15 -0.18 24.85 -11.22
C PHE A 15 -1.55 25.50 -10.91
N LYS A 16 -2.38 25.75 -11.93
CA LYS A 16 -3.74 26.29 -11.75
C LYS A 16 -4.60 25.36 -10.89
N ASN A 17 -4.54 24.06 -11.15
CA ASN A 17 -5.30 23.06 -10.39
C ASN A 17 -4.84 23.00 -8.93
N LEU A 18 -3.53 22.98 -8.68
CA LEU A 18 -2.98 23.02 -7.32
C LEU A 18 -3.41 24.30 -6.58
N LYS A 19 -3.34 25.45 -7.25
CA LYS A 19 -3.76 26.74 -6.67
C LYS A 19 -5.25 26.73 -6.33
N GLY A 20 -6.09 26.24 -7.22
CA GLY A 20 -7.53 26.10 -6.98
C GLY A 20 -7.83 25.21 -5.78
N GLU A 21 -7.15 24.08 -5.66
CA GLU A 21 -7.31 23.15 -4.54
C GLU A 21 -6.82 23.74 -3.21
N ALA A 22 -5.69 24.44 -3.24
CA ALA A 22 -5.16 25.13 -2.07
C ALA A 22 -6.17 26.18 -1.56
N MET A 23 -6.75 26.97 -2.47
CA MET A 23 -7.77 27.97 -2.13
C MET A 23 -9.04 27.32 -1.55
N ARG A 24 -9.54 26.24 -2.17
CA ARG A 24 -10.70 25.49 -1.66
C ARG A 24 -10.47 24.94 -0.25
N SER A 25 -9.22 24.58 0.04
CA SER A 25 -8.80 24.02 1.33
C SER A 25 -8.38 25.08 2.36
N GLY A 26 -8.46 26.38 2.01
CA GLY A 26 -8.03 27.48 2.89
C GLY A 26 -6.51 27.51 3.15
N MET A 27 -5.70 26.93 2.27
CA MET A 27 -4.24 26.81 2.41
C MET A 27 -3.50 27.78 1.49
N LYS A 28 -2.28 28.16 1.88
CA LYS A 28 -1.36 28.85 0.95
C LYS A 28 -0.83 27.86 -0.08
N VAL A 29 -0.59 28.32 -1.30
CA VAL A 29 -0.04 27.48 -2.39
C VAL A 29 1.26 26.78 -1.99
N GLY A 30 2.15 27.48 -1.28
CA GLY A 30 3.41 26.89 -0.79
C GLY A 30 3.21 25.81 0.28
N GLU A 31 2.18 25.93 1.12
CA GLU A 31 1.83 24.92 2.12
C GLU A 31 1.24 23.68 1.45
N ALA A 32 0.32 23.88 0.51
CA ALA A 32 -0.24 22.80 -0.30
C ALA A 32 0.85 22.05 -1.07
N ALA A 33 1.76 22.77 -1.76
CA ALA A 33 2.90 22.18 -2.45
C ALA A 33 3.77 21.35 -1.49
N SER A 34 4.11 21.91 -0.33
CA SER A 34 4.92 21.22 0.68
C SER A 34 4.25 19.94 1.18
N GLN A 35 2.92 19.96 1.40
CA GLN A 35 2.17 18.78 1.79
C GLN A 35 2.12 17.74 0.68
N SER A 36 1.85 18.15 -0.57
CA SER A 36 1.84 17.26 -1.73
C SER A 36 3.19 16.54 -1.89
N PHE A 37 4.32 17.25 -1.74
CA PHE A 37 5.65 16.64 -1.78
C PHE A 37 5.87 15.63 -0.67
N ARG A 38 5.49 15.95 0.58
CA ARG A 38 5.60 15.00 1.71
C ARG A 38 4.78 13.75 1.45
N PHE A 39 3.54 13.90 0.98
CA PHE A 39 2.66 12.79 0.67
C PHE A 39 3.23 11.91 -0.46
N TRP A 40 3.74 12.53 -1.52
CA TRP A 40 4.39 11.83 -2.62
C TRP A 40 5.58 10.99 -2.16
N VAL A 41 6.47 11.56 -1.33
CA VAL A 41 7.62 10.84 -0.75
C VAL A 41 7.15 9.66 0.11
N GLN A 42 6.15 9.87 0.97
CA GLN A 42 5.59 8.81 1.81
C GLN A 42 5.01 7.68 0.95
N GLN A 43 4.20 8.01 -0.06
CA GLN A 43 3.59 7.04 -0.96
C GLN A 43 4.65 6.25 -1.74
N HIS A 44 5.74 6.88 -2.18
CA HIS A 44 6.84 6.19 -2.88
C HIS A 44 7.62 5.27 -1.95
N ARG A 45 7.84 5.67 -0.70
CA ARG A 45 8.43 4.78 0.32
C ARG A 45 7.54 3.58 0.61
N LEU A 46 6.23 3.77 0.70
CA LEU A 46 5.25 2.69 0.92
C LEU A 46 5.12 1.77 -0.31
N ARG A 47 5.25 2.30 -1.54
CA ARG A 47 5.24 1.48 -2.77
C ARG A 47 6.38 0.46 -2.80
N ARG A 48 7.57 0.76 -2.27
CA ARG A 48 8.65 -0.23 -2.12
C ARG A 48 8.25 -1.46 -1.28
N VAL A 49 7.29 -1.29 -0.36
CA VAL A 49 6.79 -2.36 0.52
C VAL A 49 5.62 -3.12 -0.11
N ARG A 50 4.91 -2.52 -1.07
CA ARG A 50 3.82 -3.15 -1.84
C ARG A 50 4.23 -3.30 -3.30
N ASP A 51 4.99 -4.36 -3.59
CA ASP A 51 5.07 -4.88 -4.96
C ASP A 51 3.70 -5.50 -5.30
N VAL A 52 2.79 -4.63 -5.77
CA VAL A 52 1.39 -4.96 -6.05
C VAL A 52 1.30 -6.08 -7.08
N ASP A 53 2.20 -6.08 -8.08
CA ASP A 53 2.24 -7.11 -9.10
C ASP A 53 2.68 -8.46 -8.53
N ARG A 54 3.69 -8.46 -7.64
CA ARG A 54 4.07 -9.68 -6.91
C ARG A 54 2.96 -10.20 -6.00
N GLN A 55 2.24 -9.32 -5.33
CA GLN A 55 1.09 -9.71 -4.49
C GLN A 55 -0.05 -10.28 -5.32
N ARG A 56 -0.37 -9.66 -6.46
CA ARG A 56 -1.37 -10.15 -7.41
C ARG A 56 -1.01 -11.54 -7.93
N ARG A 57 0.23 -11.73 -8.40
CA ARG A 57 0.72 -13.04 -8.85
C ARG A 57 0.66 -14.09 -7.74
N ALA A 58 0.98 -13.72 -6.51
CA ALA A 58 0.89 -14.62 -5.37
C ALA A 58 -0.56 -15.03 -5.08
N ALA A 59 -1.51 -14.09 -5.13
CA ALA A 59 -2.94 -14.37 -4.96
C ALA A 59 -3.48 -15.28 -6.08
N GLU A 60 -3.15 -14.99 -7.34
CA GLU A 60 -3.52 -15.81 -8.50
C GLU A 60 -2.97 -17.24 -8.38
N MET A 61 -1.73 -17.41 -7.91
CA MET A 61 -1.16 -18.73 -7.63
C MET A 61 -1.88 -19.45 -6.49
N MET A 62 -2.22 -18.75 -5.40
CA MET A 62 -2.96 -19.31 -4.28
C MET A 62 -4.34 -19.80 -4.72
N ASP A 63 -5.06 -19.02 -5.51
CA ASP A 63 -6.39 -19.40 -6.00
C ASP A 63 -6.32 -20.54 -7.01
N LYS A 64 -5.31 -20.55 -7.90
CA LYS A 64 -5.05 -21.68 -8.81
C LYS A 64 -4.68 -22.96 -8.06
N ASN A 65 -3.98 -22.86 -6.94
CA ASN A 65 -3.67 -24.03 -6.11
C ASN A 65 -4.92 -24.51 -5.37
N ARG A 66 -5.72 -23.58 -4.82
CA ARG A 66 -7.00 -23.90 -4.16
C ARG A 66 -7.98 -24.60 -5.10
N SER A 67 -8.11 -24.13 -6.34
CA SER A 67 -9.04 -24.70 -7.32
C SER A 67 -8.65 -26.12 -7.79
N LYS A 68 -7.37 -26.50 -7.64
CA LYS A 68 -6.88 -27.86 -7.93
C LYS A 68 -7.04 -28.82 -6.75
N THR A 69 -7.28 -28.32 -5.55
CA THR A 69 -7.66 -29.11 -4.39
C THR A 69 -9.17 -29.24 -4.35
N ALA A 70 -9.71 -30.41 -4.69
CA ALA A 70 -11.05 -30.77 -4.24
C ALA A 70 -11.09 -30.66 -2.70
N PRO A 71 -12.21 -30.24 -2.09
CA PRO A 71 -12.36 -30.36 -0.64
C PRO A 71 -12.18 -31.82 -0.26
N ARG A 72 -11.03 -32.14 0.33
CA ARG A 72 -10.76 -33.44 0.93
C ARG A 72 -11.64 -33.51 2.17
N GLY A 73 -12.78 -34.20 2.07
CA GLY A 73 -13.71 -34.39 3.19
C GLY A 73 -13.07 -35.13 4.38
N ASP A 74 -11.93 -35.76 4.16
CA ASP A 74 -11.07 -36.45 5.11
C ASP A 74 -10.00 -35.54 5.75
N TRP A 75 -9.82 -34.29 5.30
CA TRP A 75 -8.75 -33.41 5.78
C TRP A 75 -9.28 -32.08 6.36
N SER A 76 -9.17 -31.94 7.68
CA SER A 76 -9.51 -30.73 8.42
C SER A 76 -8.25 -30.00 8.86
N SER A 77 -8.04 -28.79 8.33
CA SER A 77 -6.91 -27.94 8.73
C SER A 77 -6.96 -27.55 10.21
N VAL A 78 -8.17 -27.48 10.77
CA VAL A 78 -8.40 -27.19 12.19
C VAL A 78 -7.89 -28.34 13.07
N ASP A 79 -8.19 -29.58 12.70
CA ASP A 79 -7.78 -30.76 13.49
C ASP A 79 -6.27 -30.98 13.44
N VAL A 80 -5.64 -30.74 12.29
CA VAL A 80 -4.17 -30.77 12.16
C VAL A 80 -3.52 -29.73 13.06
N VAL A 81 -3.99 -28.47 13.04
CA VAL A 81 -3.43 -27.41 13.88
C VAL A 81 -3.68 -27.69 15.37
N ARG A 82 -4.82 -28.29 15.74
CA ARG A 82 -5.13 -28.71 17.11
C ARG A 82 -4.16 -29.79 17.58
N SER A 83 -3.91 -30.83 16.77
CA SER A 83 -2.94 -31.88 17.10
C SER A 83 -1.55 -31.31 17.38
N TRP A 84 -1.05 -30.39 16.54
CA TRP A 84 0.25 -29.75 16.75
C TRP A 84 0.32 -28.93 18.05
N ARG A 85 -0.79 -28.32 18.46
CA ARG A 85 -0.87 -27.59 19.72
C ARG A 85 -0.87 -28.53 20.92
N GLU A 86 -1.50 -29.69 20.80
CA GLU A 86 -1.55 -30.70 21.86
C GLU A 86 -0.20 -31.39 22.03
N THR A 87 0.49 -31.77 20.94
CA THR A 87 1.83 -32.39 21.01
C THR A 87 2.91 -31.45 21.55
N ARG A 88 2.68 -30.12 21.50
CA ARG A 88 3.62 -29.11 21.98
C ARG A 88 3.35 -28.65 23.42
N ARG A 89 2.35 -29.20 24.11
CA ARG A 89 2.16 -28.92 25.53
C ARG A 89 3.17 -29.77 26.32
N PRO A 90 4.04 -29.15 27.14
CA PRO A 90 4.86 -29.92 28.07
C PRO A 90 3.95 -30.65 29.07
N SER A 91 4.26 -31.92 29.30
CA SER A 91 3.62 -32.82 30.28
C SER A 91 3.78 -32.33 31.71
#